data_AF-A0A6B3HDJ5-F1
#
_entry.id   AF-A0A6B3HDJ5-F1
#
_cell.length_a   1.000
_cell.length_b   1.000
_cell.length_c   1.000
_cell.angle_alpha   90.00
_cell.angle_beta   90.00
_cell.angle_gamma   90.00
#
_symmetry.space_group_name_H-M   'P 1'
#
loop_
_entity.id
_entity.type
_entity.pdbx_description
1 polymer ?
#
loop_
_entity_poly.entity_id
_entity_poly.type
_entity_poly.pdbx_seq_one_letter_code
_entity_poly.pdbx_strand_id
1 'polypeptide(L)'
;GAGVGVWGVMWATSVQTQVPGEMLNRIHAYEVAGSVGMYPIGSALAGPAVGAFGTDRVLLTGVVVSFLTATALLAARPIRTLRRVPDRR
;
A
#
# COMPACT_ATOMS: atom_id res chain seq x y z
N GLY A 1 11.07 -6.33 -8.28
CA GLY A 1 12.07 -6.43 -7.19
C GLY A 1 12.43 -5.07 -6.63
N ALA A 2 13.24 -4.29 -7.35
CA ALA A 2 13.77 -3.01 -6.87
C ALA A 2 12.72 -2.03 -6.34
N GLY A 3 11.60 -1.84 -7.05
CA GLY A 3 10.53 -0.92 -6.62
C GLY A 3 9.92 -1.28 -5.26
N VAL A 4 9.64 -2.57 -5.03
CA VAL A 4 9.12 -3.06 -3.74
C VAL A 4 10.16 -2.88 -2.62
N GLY A 5 11.44 -3.10 -2.92
CA GLY A 5 12.53 -2.87 -1.97
C GLY A 5 12.65 -1.41 -1.55
N VAL A 6 12.68 -0.48 -2.52
CA VAL A 6 12.73 0.96 -2.25
C VAL A 6 11.49 1.42 -1.48
N TRP A 7 10.30 0.98 -1.91
CA TRP A 7 9.05 1.30 -1.23
C TRP A 7 9.05 0.80 0.22
N GLY A 8 9.44 -0.45 0.46
CA GLY A 8 9.44 -1.04 1.80
C GLY A 8 10.36 -0.32 2.77
N VAL A 9 11.56 0.07 2.32
CA VAL A 9 12.49 0.86 3.14
C VAL A 9 11.89 2.22 3.47
N MET A 10 11.40 2.94 2.47
CA MET A 10 10.81 4.28 2.65
C MET A 10 9.57 4.25 3.55
N TRP A 11 8.74 3.22 3.40
CA TRP A 11 7.57 2.97 4.23
C TRP A 11 7.96 2.74 5.69
N ALA A 12 8.86 1.79 5.95
CA ALA A 12 9.29 1.46 7.30
C ALA A 12 9.88 2.68 8.02
N THR A 13 10.73 3.47 7.35
CA THR A 13 11.28 4.71 7.92
C THR A 13 10.19 5.74 8.20
N SER A 14 9.21 5.88 7.31
CA SER A 14 8.09 6.83 7.49
C SER A 14 7.23 6.44 8.69
N VAL A 15 6.86 5.16 8.81
CA VAL A 15 6.07 4.66 9.96
C VAL A 15 6.83 4.87 11.27
N GLN A 16 8.12 4.52 11.33
CA GLN A 16 8.91 4.65 12.55
C GLN A 16 9.13 6.11 12.99
N THR A 17 9.18 7.06 12.05
CA THR A 17 9.44 8.47 12.37
C THR A 17 8.17 9.28 12.61
N GLN A 18 7.05 8.91 11.98
CA GLN A 18 5.80 9.68 12.02
C GLN A 18 4.78 9.12 13.04
N VAL A 19 4.89 7.84 13.43
CA VAL A 19 3.93 7.20 14.33
C VAL A 19 4.46 7.21 15.77
N PRO A 20 3.67 7.66 16.76
CA PRO A 20 4.02 7.50 18.17
C PRO A 20 4.26 6.04 18.56
N GLY A 21 5.29 5.76 19.36
CA GLY A 21 5.73 4.38 19.66
C GLY A 21 4.63 3.49 20.24
N GLU A 22 3.74 4.06 21.04
CA GLU A 22 2.58 3.39 21.64
C GLU A 22 1.54 2.91 20.62
N MET A 23 1.50 3.51 19.43
CA MET A 23 0.58 3.15 18.34
C MET A 23 1.22 2.27 17.28
N LEU A 24 2.56 2.12 17.28
CA LEU A 24 3.31 1.40 16.25
C LEU A 24 2.83 -0.04 16.08
N ASN A 25 2.63 -0.75 17.20
CA ASN A 25 2.18 -2.15 17.19
C ASN A 25 0.75 -2.29 16.62
N ARG A 26 -0.14 -1.34 16.90
CA ARG A 26 -1.51 -1.34 16.38
C ARG A 26 -1.53 -1.08 14.88
N ILE A 27 -0.77 -0.10 14.40
CA ILE A 27 -0.70 0.23 12.98
C ILE A 27 -0.12 -0.94 12.18
N HIS A 28 0.96 -1.55 12.66
CA HIS A 28 1.55 -2.72 12.03
C HIS A 28 0.57 -3.90 11.97
N ALA A 29 -0.19 -4.14 13.05
CA ALA A 29 -1.23 -5.18 13.05
C ALA A 29 -2.33 -4.90 12.01
N TYR A 30 -2.78 -3.65 11.85
CA TYR A 30 -3.77 -3.29 10.82
C TYR A 30 -3.24 -3.45 9.39
N GLU A 31 -1.98 -3.09 9.16
CA GLU A 31 -1.33 -3.24 7.86
C GLU A 31 -1.21 -4.72 7.46
N VAL A 32 -0.72 -5.56 8.37
CA VAL A 32 -0.56 -6.99 8.13
C VAL A 32 -1.93 -7.63 7.95
N ALA A 33 -2.91 -7.32 8.80
CA ALA A 33 -4.27 -7.85 8.66
C ALA A 33 -4.89 -7.48 7.30
N GLY A 34 -4.72 -6.22 6.87
CA GLY A 34 -5.19 -5.76 5.56
C GLY A 34 -4.50 -6.50 4.41
N SER A 35 -3.17 -6.60 4.45
CA SER A 35 -2.37 -7.19 3.37
C SER A 35 -2.58 -8.71 3.25
N VAL A 36 -2.52 -9.41 4.38
CA VAL A 36 -2.72 -10.87 4.43
C VAL A 36 -4.15 -11.23 4.09
N GLY A 37 -5.14 -10.43 4.53
CA GLY A 37 -6.55 -10.66 4.20
C GLY A 37 -6.87 -10.41 2.72
N MET A 38 -6.21 -9.43 2.09
CA MET A 38 -6.47 -9.10 0.68
C MET A 38 -5.84 -10.11 -0.29
N TYR A 39 -4.74 -10.76 0.09
CA TYR A 39 -4.04 -11.73 -0.77
C TYR A 39 -4.91 -12.92 -1.23
N PRO A 40 -5.62 -13.65 -0.34
CA PRO A 40 -6.51 -14.74 -0.75
C PRO A 40 -7.72 -14.23 -1.53
N ILE A 41 -8.25 -13.05 -1.19
CA ILE A 41 -9.37 -12.44 -1.91
C ILE A 41 -8.97 -12.13 -3.36
N GLY A 42 -7.82 -11.48 -3.56
CA GLY A 42 -7.29 -11.18 -4.89
C GLY A 42 -7.01 -12.45 -5.69
N SER A 43 -6.43 -13.46 -5.05
CA SER A 43 -6.14 -14.77 -5.68
C SER A 43 -7.43 -15.50 -6.09
N ALA A 44 -8.46 -15.48 -5.24
CA ALA A 44 -9.75 -16.10 -5.53
C ALA A 44 -10.50 -15.39 -6.67
N LEU A 45 -10.40 -14.06 -6.76
CA LEU A 45 -11.02 -13.26 -7.82
C LEU A 45 -10.26 -13.32 -9.15
N ALA A 46 -8.95 -13.56 -9.12
CA ALA A 46 -8.12 -13.59 -10.33
C ALA A 46 -8.58 -14.66 -11.34
N GLY A 47 -8.91 -15.86 -10.87
CA GLY A 47 -9.37 -16.96 -11.74
C GLY A 47 -10.64 -16.62 -12.53
N PRO A 48 -11.76 -16.29 -11.85
CA PRO A 48 -12.99 -15.86 -12.51
C PRO A 48 -12.82 -14.63 -13.41
N ALA A 49 -12.01 -13.66 -12.98
CA ALA A 49 -11.76 -12.45 -13.78
C ALA A 49 -11.05 -12.78 -15.09
N VAL A 50 -10.05 -13.66 -15.07
CA VAL A 50 -9.34 -14.10 -16.29
C VAL A 50 -10.28 -14.92 -17.18
N GLY A 51 -11.10 -15.80 -16.61
CA GLY A 51 -12.08 -16.59 -17.36
C GLY A 51 -13.14 -15.73 -18.07
N ALA A 52 -13.58 -14.63 -17.46
CA ALA A 52 -14.61 -13.75 -18.01
C ALA A 52 -14.07 -12.68 -18.97
N PHE A 53 -12.90 -12.10 -18.69
CA PHE A 53 -12.39 -10.92 -19.41
C PHE A 53 -11.09 -11.15 -20.18
N GLY A 54 -10.42 -12.28 -19.97
CA GLY A 54 -9.10 -12.58 -20.52
C GLY A 54 -7.95 -11.94 -19.72
N THR A 55 -6.78 -12.55 -19.83
CA THR A 55 -5.58 -12.18 -19.03
C THR A 55 -5.18 -10.72 -19.23
N ASP A 56 -5.11 -10.23 -20.47
CA ASP A 56 -4.62 -8.88 -20.79
C ASP A 56 -5.47 -7.80 -20.15
N ARG A 57 -6.81 -7.94 -20.20
CA ARG A 57 -7.73 -6.96 -19.59
C ARG A 57 -7.64 -6.95 -18.07
N VAL A 58 -7.48 -8.11 -17.45
CA VAL A 58 -7.32 -8.21 -15.99
C VAL A 58 -6.01 -7.55 -15.54
N LEU A 59 -4.91 -7.80 -16.26
CA LEU A 59 -3.62 -7.17 -15.98
C LEU A 59 -3.67 -5.66 -16.18
N LEU A 60 -4.26 -5.18 -17.28
CA LEU A 60 -4.45 -3.74 -17.52
C LEU A 60 -5.31 -3.08 -16.44
N THR A 61 -6.38 -3.75 -16.00
CA THR A 61 -7.21 -3.25 -14.90
C THR A 61 -6.39 -3.14 -13.61
N GLY A 62 -5.55 -4.13 -13.30
CA GLY A 62 -4.63 -4.09 -12.17
C GLY A 62 -3.65 -2.92 -12.23
N VAL A 63 -3.10 -2.61 -13.41
CA VAL A 63 -2.24 -1.44 -13.64
C VAL A 63 -3.00 -0.14 -13.39
N VAL A 64 -4.20 0.02 -13.98
CA VAL A 64 -5.02 1.21 -13.83
C VAL A 64 -5.40 1.43 -12.35
N VAL A 65 -5.86 0.39 -11.66
CA VAL A 65 -6.22 0.47 -10.23
C VAL A 65 -5.02 0.83 -9.36
N SER A 66 -3.85 0.25 -9.63
CA SER A 66 -2.62 0.57 -8.90
C SER A 66 -2.21 2.03 -9.10
N PHE A 67 -2.29 2.51 -10.35
CA PHE A 67 -1.97 3.89 -10.69
C PHE A 67 -2.95 4.89 -10.06
N LEU A 68 -4.25 4.60 -10.10
CA LEU A 68 -5.28 5.42 -9.47
C LEU A 68 -5.10 5.48 -7.95
N THR A 69 -4.81 4.35 -7.31
CA THR A 69 -4.54 4.29 -5.87
C THR A 69 -3.34 5.15 -5.50
N ALA A 70 -2.23 5.02 -6.22
CA ALA A 70 -1.04 5.85 -5.98
C ALA A 70 -1.33 7.35 -6.17
N THR A 71 -2.07 7.70 -7.23
CA THR A 71 -2.45 9.09 -7.51
C THR A 71 -3.37 9.65 -6.43
N ALA A 72 -4.34 8.87 -5.96
CA ALA A 72 -5.25 9.26 -4.89
C ALA A 72 -4.51 9.51 -3.57
N LEU A 73 -3.54 8.65 -3.23
CA LEU A 73 -2.68 8.85 -2.06
C LEU A 73 -1.86 10.14 -2.18
N LEU A 74 -1.25 10.40 -3.35
CA LEU A 74 -0.49 11.64 -3.57
C LEU A 74 -1.37 12.90 -3.54
N ALA A 75 -2.63 12.79 -3.94
CA ALA A 75 -3.60 13.89 -3.88
C ALA A 75 -4.09 14.16 -2.44
N ALA A 76 -3.99 13.19 -1.54
CA ALA A 76 -4.41 13.36 -0.15
C ALA A 76 -3.50 14.38 0.55
N ARG A 77 -4.08 15.52 1.00
CA ARG A 77 -3.33 16.59 1.70
C ARG A 77 -2.41 16.06 2.82
N PRO A 78 -2.86 15.14 3.71
CA PRO A 78 -2.00 14.63 4.78
C PRO A 78 -0.71 13.98 4.27
N ILE A 79 -0.76 13.33 3.10
CA ILE A 79 0.39 12.68 2.46
C ILE A 79 1.21 13.74 1.71
N ARG A 80 0.55 14.64 0.97
CA ARG A 80 1.23 15.66 0.15
C ARG A 80 1.97 16.72 0.97
N THR A 81 1.51 17.02 2.17
CA THR A 81 2.13 18.00 3.07
C THR A 81 2.80 17.33 4.26
N LEU A 82 3.09 16.02 4.16
CA LEU A 82 3.76 15.29 5.24
C LEU A 82 5.14 15.93 5.48
N ARG A 83 5.33 16.50 6.66
CA ARG A 83 6.60 17.13 7.05
C ARG A 83 7.37 16.17 7.93
N ARG A 84 8.70 16.26 7.88
CA ARG A 84 9.57 15.56 8.82
C ARG A 84 9.21 15.99 10.25
N VAL A 85 8.99 15.02 11.15
CA VAL A 85 8.84 15.30 12.58
C VAL A 85 10.18 15.85 13.09
N PRO A 86 10.21 17.01 13.79
CA PRO A 86 11.43 17.52 14.39
C PRO A 86 12.02 16.51 15.38
N ASP A 87 13.35 16.37 15.43
CA ASP A 87 14.01 15.46 16.37
C ASP A 87 13.54 15.75 17.80
N ARG A 88 12.95 14.73 18.46
CA ARG A 88 12.65 14.77 19.89
C ARG A 88 13.98 14.84 20.63
N ARG A 89 14.34 16.03 21.13
CA ARG A 89 15.38 16.19 22.16
C ARG A 89 14.92 15.61 23.48
#